data_AF-A0A7X3KIJ5-F1
#
_entry.id   AF-A0A7X3KIJ5-F1
#
_cell.length_a   1.000
_cell.length_b   1.000
_cell.length_c   1.000
_cell.angle_alpha   90.00
_cell.angle_beta   90.00
_cell.angle_gamma   90.00
#
_symmetry.space_group_name_H-M   'P 1'
#
loop_
_entity.id
_entity.type
_entity.pdbx_description
1 polymer ?
#
loop_
_entity_poly.entity_id
_entity_poly.type
_entity_poly.pdbx_seq_one_letter_code
_entity_poly.pdbx_strand_id
1 'polypeptide(L)'
;MKKVIVIICSLFIFAALFGCASEAQQHENNFEVGIDTLSDIQANETFEIIGFLKNSSKHTVKISHGSDIFTYEIFDAEGTLIPPQNHILARNDIGYLRELQPDEVYRNNGKGQRSKEYYEYVIAKPGRYTVKTKVEFRLENEGNKAEQIVSEPYTFIVN
;
A
#
# COMPACT_ATOMS: atom_id res chain seq x y z
N MET A 1 -58.85 39.71 41.27
CA MET A 1 -58.42 40.90 40.52
C MET A 1 -57.12 40.58 39.79
N LYS A 2 -57.04 41.02 38.52
CA LYS A 2 -55.87 41.13 37.62
C LYS A 2 -55.16 39.84 37.18
N LYS A 3 -55.46 39.47 35.93
CA LYS A 3 -54.63 38.68 35.01
C LYS A 3 -53.34 39.45 34.72
N VAL A 4 -52.20 38.76 34.63
CA VAL A 4 -51.02 39.25 33.91
C VAL A 4 -50.55 38.11 33.01
N ILE A 5 -50.74 38.32 31.71
CA ILE A 5 -50.11 37.57 30.62
C ILE A 5 -48.80 38.32 30.32
N VAL A 6 -47.68 37.62 30.31
CA VAL A 6 -46.47 38.06 29.62
C VAL A 6 -45.94 36.90 28.79
N ILE A 7 -46.05 37.07 27.48
CA ILE A 7 -45.35 36.33 26.43
C ILE A 7 -44.07 37.12 26.14
N ILE A 8 -42.91 36.45 26.02
CA ILE A 8 -41.71 36.81 25.24
C ILE A 8 -40.77 35.58 25.35
N CYS A 9 -40.74 34.73 24.33
CA CYS A 9 -39.84 34.77 23.17
C CYS A 9 -38.41 34.31 23.49
N SER A 10 -38.11 33.10 22.98
CA SER A 10 -36.91 32.71 22.23
C SER A 10 -35.53 32.87 22.88
N LEU A 11 -34.77 31.76 22.90
CA LEU A 11 -33.31 31.56 23.05
C LEU A 11 -33.05 30.45 24.10
N PHE A 12 -32.19 29.45 24.00
CA PHE A 12 -31.08 29.06 23.12
C PHE A 12 -31.12 27.51 23.17
N ILE A 13 -31.33 26.82 22.04
CA ILE A 13 -30.25 26.25 21.21
C ILE A 13 -29.72 24.91 21.76
N PHE A 14 -30.15 23.86 21.06
CA PHE A 14 -29.38 22.67 20.69
C PHE A 14 -28.30 22.24 21.69
N ALA A 15 -28.63 21.22 22.47
CA ALA A 15 -27.64 20.25 22.94
C ALA A 15 -27.04 19.57 21.70
N ALA A 16 -26.03 20.21 21.11
CA ALA A 16 -25.16 19.58 20.14
C ALA A 16 -24.46 18.43 20.87
N LEU A 17 -24.87 17.22 20.51
CA LEU A 17 -24.12 16.00 20.70
C LEU A 17 -22.68 16.29 20.24
N PHE A 18 -21.77 16.54 21.18
CA PHE A 18 -20.35 16.31 20.95
C PHE A 18 -20.16 14.79 20.86
N GLY A 19 -20.68 14.20 19.79
CA GLY A 19 -20.01 13.04 19.22
C GLY A 19 -18.65 13.56 18.82
N CYS A 20 -17.60 13.13 19.52
CA CYS A 20 -16.27 13.12 18.95
C CYS A 20 -16.42 12.44 17.59
N ALA A 21 -16.52 13.25 16.54
CA ALA A 21 -16.05 12.83 15.25
C ALA A 21 -14.58 12.52 15.52
N SER A 22 -14.26 11.23 15.64
CA SER A 22 -12.93 10.79 15.31
C SER A 22 -12.73 11.31 13.89
N GLU A 23 -11.97 12.38 13.75
CA GLU A 23 -11.36 12.73 12.48
C GLU A 23 -10.63 11.46 12.07
N ALA A 24 -11.27 10.70 11.17
CA ALA A 24 -10.57 9.71 10.39
C ALA A 24 -9.54 10.54 9.65
N GLN A 25 -8.29 10.47 10.13
CA GLN A 25 -7.15 11.13 9.54
C GLN A 25 -7.02 10.55 8.14
N GLN A 26 -7.66 11.22 7.18
CA GLN A 26 -7.51 10.93 5.76
C GLN A 26 -6.08 11.33 5.45
N HIS A 27 -5.17 10.37 5.50
CA HIS A 27 -3.84 10.54 4.95
C HIS A 27 -4.00 10.72 3.45
N GLU A 28 -3.92 11.96 2.98
CA GLU A 28 -3.53 12.23 1.60
C GLU A 28 -2.30 11.36 1.31
N ASN A 29 -2.35 10.59 0.22
CA ASN A 29 -1.45 9.48 -0.04
C ASN A 29 -0.01 9.99 -0.25
N ASN A 30 0.72 10.12 0.87
CA ASN A 30 2.09 10.64 0.96
C ASN A 30 3.14 9.70 0.37
N PHE A 31 2.70 8.61 -0.25
CA PHE A 31 3.54 7.57 -0.80
C PHE A 31 3.13 7.27 -2.23
N GLU A 32 4.14 7.04 -3.06
CA GLU A 32 3.96 6.51 -4.41
C GLU A 32 4.47 5.07 -4.44
N VAL A 33 3.68 4.17 -5.04
CA VAL A 33 3.99 2.75 -5.14
C VAL A 33 3.90 2.32 -6.60
N GLY A 34 4.86 1.52 -7.04
CA GLY A 34 4.88 0.98 -8.39
C GLY A 34 5.94 -0.08 -8.57
N ILE A 35 6.32 -0.31 -9.83
CA ILE A 35 7.44 -1.17 -10.21
C ILE A 35 8.37 -0.41 -11.14
N ASP A 36 9.64 -0.79 -11.13
CA ASP A 36 10.57 -0.42 -12.18
C ASP A 36 10.13 -1.07 -13.51
N THR A 37 10.57 -0.49 -14.64
CA THR A 37 10.18 -0.96 -15.98
C THR A 37 10.59 -2.42 -16.21
N LEU A 38 9.64 -3.22 -16.68
CA LEU A 38 9.87 -4.60 -17.14
C LEU A 38 10.13 -4.61 -18.65
N SER A 39 11.25 -5.17 -19.09
CA SER A 39 11.58 -5.36 -20.51
C SER A 39 11.96 -6.82 -20.80
N ASP A 40 11.72 -7.25 -22.04
CA ASP A 40 12.23 -8.50 -22.61
C ASP A 40 11.80 -9.81 -21.92
N ILE A 41 10.64 -9.84 -21.26
CA ILE A 41 10.13 -11.05 -20.59
C ILE A 41 9.77 -12.11 -21.65
N GLN A 42 10.29 -13.33 -21.46
CA GLN A 42 10.00 -14.49 -22.32
C GLN A 42 9.15 -15.53 -21.56
N ALA A 43 8.26 -16.20 -22.29
CA ALA A 43 7.47 -17.29 -21.75
C ALA A 43 8.36 -18.45 -21.27
N ASN A 44 8.05 -18.99 -20.10
CA ASN A 44 8.79 -20.06 -19.43
C ASN A 44 10.22 -19.69 -18.97
N GLU A 45 10.60 -18.41 -19.02
CA GLU A 45 11.83 -17.91 -18.43
C GLU A 45 11.55 -17.16 -17.12
N THR A 46 12.51 -17.21 -16.21
CA THR A 46 12.45 -16.44 -14.95
C THR A 46 12.68 -14.97 -15.23
N PHE A 47 11.82 -14.12 -14.68
CA PHE A 47 12.01 -12.67 -14.65
C PHE A 47 11.78 -12.12 -13.24
N GLU A 48 12.31 -10.94 -12.98
CA GLU A 48 12.23 -10.28 -11.68
C GLU A 48 11.27 -9.08 -11.72
N ILE A 49 10.51 -8.89 -10.64
CA ILE A 49 9.71 -7.68 -10.42
C ILE A 49 10.32 -6.87 -9.28
N ILE A 50 10.79 -5.67 -9.61
CA ILE A 50 11.34 -4.72 -8.65
C ILE A 50 10.28 -3.67 -8.32
N GLY A 51 9.56 -3.89 -7.22
CA GLY A 51 8.63 -2.93 -6.65
C GLY A 51 9.34 -1.79 -5.93
N PHE A 52 8.67 -0.64 -5.87
CA PHE A 52 9.15 0.53 -5.12
C PHE A 52 8.07 1.16 -4.25
N LEU A 53 8.51 1.72 -3.12
CA LEU A 53 7.78 2.64 -2.26
C LEU A 53 8.58 3.94 -2.20
N LYS A 54 8.00 5.04 -2.66
CA LYS A 54 8.60 6.37 -2.58
C LYS A 54 7.87 7.20 -1.55
N ASN A 55 8.63 7.87 -0.68
CA ASN A 55 8.08 8.90 0.20
C ASN A 55 7.87 10.19 -0.61
N SER A 56 6.64 10.48 -0.99
CA SER A 56 6.25 11.68 -1.75
C SER A 56 5.89 12.86 -0.84
N SER A 57 6.05 12.72 0.48
CA SER A 57 5.86 13.80 1.44
C SER A 57 7.09 14.71 1.54
N LYS A 58 6.94 15.85 2.21
CA LYS A 58 8.03 16.77 2.54
C LYS A 58 8.78 16.42 3.83
N HIS A 59 8.44 15.31 4.48
CA HIS A 59 8.97 14.94 5.80
C HIS A 59 9.62 13.56 5.77
N THR A 60 10.64 13.37 6.59
CA THR A 60 11.19 12.03 6.85
C THR A 60 10.16 11.19 7.60
N VAL A 61 9.93 9.96 7.13
CA VAL A 61 9.00 9.02 7.76
C VAL A 61 9.76 7.78 8.23
N LYS A 62 9.33 7.20 9.35
CA LYS A 62 9.88 5.94 9.85
C LYS A 62 8.86 4.85 9.63
N ILE A 63 9.27 3.82 8.90
CA ILE A 63 8.44 2.66 8.61
C ILE A 63 9.02 1.40 9.26
N SER A 64 8.13 0.53 9.73
CA SER A 64 8.46 -0.86 10.06
C SER A 64 7.68 -1.83 9.16
N HIS A 65 8.31 -2.92 8.75
CA HIS A 65 7.69 -3.89 7.85
C HIS A 65 8.30 -5.28 7.99
N GLY A 66 7.57 -6.33 7.61
CA GLY A 66 8.14 -7.69 7.50
C GLY A 66 9.09 -7.80 6.32
N SER A 67 9.78 -8.94 6.15
CA SER A 67 10.49 -9.18 4.88
C SER A 67 9.54 -9.04 3.71
N ASP A 68 8.25 -9.32 3.89
CA ASP A 68 7.27 -9.40 2.83
C ASP A 68 6.69 -8.07 2.32
N ILE A 69 7.26 -6.92 2.69
CA ILE A 69 6.70 -5.58 2.43
C ILE A 69 6.08 -5.41 1.04
N PHE A 70 6.75 -5.87 -0.01
CA PHE A 70 6.20 -5.92 -1.38
C PHE A 70 5.55 -7.27 -1.69
N THR A 71 4.32 -7.24 -2.20
CA THR A 71 3.60 -8.37 -2.82
C THR A 71 3.10 -7.98 -4.20
N TYR A 72 3.10 -8.90 -5.16
CA TYR A 72 2.67 -8.63 -6.54
C TYR A 72 1.50 -9.52 -6.94
N GLU A 73 0.47 -8.91 -7.52
CA GLU A 73 -0.67 -9.62 -8.11
C GLU A 73 -0.62 -9.46 -9.62
N ILE A 74 -0.42 -10.57 -10.34
CA ILE A 74 -0.33 -10.61 -11.80
C ILE A 74 -1.65 -11.14 -12.36
N PHE A 75 -2.20 -10.44 -13.35
CA PHE A 75 -3.44 -10.80 -14.02
C PHE A 75 -3.19 -10.99 -15.52
N ASP A 76 -3.84 -11.98 -16.13
CA ASP A 76 -3.88 -12.14 -17.59
C ASP A 76 -4.79 -11.10 -18.26
N ALA A 77 -4.92 -11.19 -19.59
CA ALA A 77 -5.73 -10.27 -20.39
C ALA A 77 -7.22 -10.36 -20.08
N GLU A 78 -7.67 -11.49 -19.54
CA GLU A 78 -9.03 -11.77 -19.11
C GLU A 78 -9.30 -11.31 -17.66
N GLY A 79 -8.26 -10.85 -16.95
CA GLY A 79 -8.35 -10.43 -15.55
C GLY A 79 -8.26 -11.57 -14.54
N THR A 80 -7.83 -12.75 -14.97
CA THR A 80 -7.59 -13.91 -14.10
C THR A 80 -6.27 -13.75 -13.35
N LEU A 81 -6.28 -13.93 -12.04
CA LEU A 81 -5.08 -13.92 -11.22
C LEU A 81 -4.17 -15.11 -11.57
N ILE A 82 -2.92 -14.82 -11.92
CA ILE A 82 -1.85 -15.81 -12.08
C ILE A 82 -1.24 -16.07 -10.70
N PRO A 83 -1.42 -17.27 -10.11
CA PRO A 83 -0.91 -17.55 -8.78
C PRO A 83 0.62 -17.58 -8.78
N PRO A 84 1.28 -17.15 -7.69
CA PRO A 84 2.70 -17.36 -7.52
C PRO A 84 3.02 -18.86 -7.50
N GLN A 85 4.19 -19.25 -8.01
CA GLN A 85 4.61 -20.66 -8.08
C GLN A 85 4.79 -21.30 -6.71
N ASN A 86 5.05 -20.50 -5.68
CA ASN A 86 5.31 -20.98 -4.33
C ASN A 86 4.07 -20.80 -3.46
N HIS A 87 3.40 -21.91 -3.14
CA HIS A 87 2.13 -21.92 -2.43
C HIS A 87 2.25 -21.61 -0.92
N ILE A 88 3.45 -21.69 -0.34
CA ILE A 88 3.70 -21.40 1.08
C ILE A 88 5.07 -20.73 1.22
N LEU A 89 5.10 -19.49 1.72
CA LEU A 89 6.32 -18.79 2.08
C LEU A 89 6.42 -18.73 3.60
N ALA A 90 7.26 -19.58 4.19
CA ALA A 90 7.56 -19.54 5.61
C ALA A 90 8.51 -18.36 5.89
N ARG A 91 8.16 -17.52 6.86
CA ARG A 91 8.97 -16.36 7.27
C ARG A 91 9.60 -16.62 8.63
N ASN A 92 10.88 -16.28 8.75
CA ASN A 92 11.60 -16.24 10.01
C ASN A 92 12.39 -14.93 10.09
N ASP A 93 11.67 -13.81 10.10
CA ASP A 93 12.26 -12.48 10.19
C ASP A 93 11.72 -11.71 11.41
N ILE A 94 12.55 -10.79 11.90
CA ILE A 94 12.26 -9.95 13.08
C ILE A 94 11.63 -8.60 12.64
N GLY A 95 11.19 -8.50 11.38
CA GLY A 95 10.83 -7.22 10.77
C GLY A 95 12.03 -6.29 10.57
N TYR A 96 11.85 -5.29 9.72
CA TYR A 96 12.83 -4.26 9.39
C TYR A 96 12.30 -2.90 9.85
N LEU A 97 13.20 -2.04 10.28
CA LEU A 97 12.96 -0.63 10.58
C LEU A 97 13.74 0.22 9.59
N ARG A 98 13.09 1.19 8.96
CA ARG A 98 13.71 2.08 7.98
C ARG A 98 13.20 3.50 8.10
N GLU A 99 14.09 4.47 7.96
CA GLU A 99 13.74 5.87 7.74
C GLU A 99 13.76 6.16 6.24
N LEU A 100 12.72 6.81 5.72
CA LEU A 100 12.62 7.28 4.34
C LEU A 100 12.64 8.80 4.32
N GLN A 101 13.68 9.38 3.74
CA GLN A 101 13.78 10.81 3.50
C GLN A 101 12.73 11.27 2.46
N PRO A 102 12.41 12.58 2.40
CA PRO A 102 11.60 13.13 1.30
C PRO A 102 12.18 12.70 -0.06
N ASP A 103 11.31 12.27 -0.96
CA ASP A 103 11.62 11.73 -2.29
C ASP A 103 12.48 10.45 -2.33
N GLU A 104 12.81 9.86 -1.18
CA GLU A 104 13.56 8.61 -1.13
C GLU A 104 12.72 7.45 -1.68
N VAL A 105 13.36 6.61 -2.51
CA VAL A 105 12.75 5.43 -3.10
C VAL A 105 13.33 4.17 -2.45
N TYR A 106 12.47 3.44 -1.75
CA TYR A 106 12.77 2.11 -1.25
C TYR A 106 12.38 1.06 -2.28
N ARG A 107 13.33 0.24 -2.74
CA ARG A 107 13.12 -0.81 -3.76
C ARG A 107 13.28 -2.23 -3.20
N ASN A 108 12.54 -3.16 -3.77
CA ASN A 108 12.76 -4.60 -3.63
C ASN A 108 13.81 -5.10 -4.63
N ASN A 109 15.10 -4.83 -4.38
CA ASN A 109 16.17 -5.09 -5.36
C ASN A 109 17.03 -6.33 -5.03
N GLY A 110 16.51 -7.30 -4.27
CA GLY A 110 17.20 -8.57 -3.96
C GLY A 110 18.50 -8.45 -3.15
N LYS A 111 18.99 -7.25 -2.83
CA LYS A 111 20.24 -7.03 -2.09
C LYS A 111 20.04 -7.25 -0.58
N GLY A 112 20.00 -8.53 -0.19
CA GLY A 112 20.16 -8.96 1.20
C GLY A 112 18.91 -8.90 2.08
N GLN A 113 17.72 -8.75 1.50
CA GLN A 113 16.49 -8.55 2.28
C GLN A 113 15.49 -9.71 2.21
N ARG A 114 15.56 -10.62 1.23
CA ARG A 114 14.50 -11.61 0.96
C ARG A 114 14.97 -12.83 0.18
N SER A 115 14.20 -13.91 0.28
CA SER A 115 14.30 -15.08 -0.60
C SER A 115 13.71 -14.79 -1.99
N LYS A 116 14.21 -15.45 -3.03
CA LYS A 116 13.90 -15.21 -4.46
C LYS A 116 12.42 -15.31 -4.80
N GLU A 117 11.68 -16.12 -4.04
CA GLU A 117 10.28 -16.45 -4.23
C GLU A 117 9.33 -15.24 -4.09
N TYR A 118 9.81 -14.12 -3.57
CA TYR A 118 9.03 -12.89 -3.41
C TYR A 118 9.13 -11.92 -4.59
N TYR A 119 10.03 -12.17 -5.55
CA TYR A 119 10.25 -11.24 -6.66
C TYR A 119 10.61 -11.92 -7.99
N GLU A 120 10.98 -13.21 -8.00
CA GLU A 120 11.16 -14.02 -9.20
C GLU A 120 9.85 -14.71 -9.61
N TYR A 121 9.52 -14.60 -10.90
CA TYR A 121 8.30 -15.14 -11.51
C TYR A 121 8.61 -15.87 -12.81
N VAL A 122 7.76 -16.83 -13.17
CA VAL A 122 7.74 -17.48 -14.49
C VAL A 122 6.31 -17.52 -14.98
N ILE A 123 6.08 -17.04 -16.20
CA ILE A 123 4.77 -17.09 -16.88
C ILE A 123 4.90 -18.00 -18.10
N ALA A 124 4.07 -19.04 -18.16
CA ALA A 124 4.20 -20.08 -19.18
C ALA A 124 3.61 -19.70 -20.55
N LYS A 125 2.63 -18.80 -20.58
CA LYS A 125 1.91 -18.41 -21.79
C LYS A 125 2.35 -17.01 -22.23
N PRO A 126 2.66 -16.80 -23.52
CA PRO A 126 2.88 -15.46 -24.04
C PRO A 126 1.57 -14.67 -24.04
N GLY A 127 1.66 -13.36 -23.91
CA GLY A 127 0.49 -12.49 -23.88
C GLY A 127 0.70 -11.17 -23.16
N ARG A 128 -0.40 -10.44 -23.02
CA ARG A 128 -0.46 -9.18 -22.26
C ARG A 128 -0.90 -9.45 -20.84
N TYR A 129 -0.15 -8.92 -19.89
CA TYR A 129 -0.39 -9.08 -18.47
C TYR A 129 -0.45 -7.73 -17.78
N THR A 130 -1.06 -7.72 -16.60
CA THR A 130 -1.09 -6.56 -15.71
C THR A 130 -0.60 -6.96 -14.34
N VAL A 131 0.28 -6.17 -13.73
CA VAL A 131 0.72 -6.37 -12.35
C VAL A 131 0.27 -5.19 -11.47
N LYS A 132 -0.18 -5.51 -10.27
CA LYS A 132 -0.39 -4.54 -9.18
C LYS A 132 0.58 -4.84 -8.05
N THR A 133 1.22 -3.80 -7.53
CA THR A 133 2.11 -3.90 -6.37
C THR A 133 1.36 -3.50 -5.12
N LYS A 134 1.42 -4.35 -4.10
CA LYS A 134 0.93 -4.08 -2.76
C LYS A 134 2.12 -3.88 -1.84
N VAL A 135 2.06 -2.82 -1.04
CA VAL A 135 3.07 -2.51 -0.03
C VAL A 135 2.39 -2.46 1.32
N GLU A 136 2.86 -3.28 2.26
CA GLU A 136 2.36 -3.30 3.64
C GLU A 136 3.48 -2.92 4.63
N PHE A 137 3.24 -1.88 5.42
CA PHE A 137 4.16 -1.38 6.43
C PHE A 137 3.41 -0.70 7.57
N ARG A 138 4.10 -0.33 8.65
CA ARG A 138 3.56 0.46 9.77
C ARG A 138 4.33 1.77 9.88
N LEU A 139 3.65 2.84 10.26
CA LEU A 139 4.28 4.11 10.59
C LEU A 139 4.52 4.16 12.09
N GLU A 140 5.79 4.31 12.51
CA GLU A 140 6.18 4.23 13.93
C GLU A 140 5.51 5.30 14.82
N ASN A 141 5.09 6.43 14.23
CA ASN A 141 4.49 7.54 14.98
C ASN A 141 2.95 7.55 14.98
N GLU A 142 2.30 6.60 14.29
CA GLU A 142 0.85 6.63 14.04
C GLU A 142 0.11 5.41 14.65
N GLY A 143 0.71 4.83 15.70
CA GLY A 143 0.16 3.67 16.40
C GLY A 143 0.43 2.34 15.68
N ASN A 144 -0.12 1.25 16.20
CA ASN A 144 0.15 -0.12 15.70
C ASN A 144 -0.61 -0.48 14.41
N LYS A 145 -1.10 0.50 13.64
CA LYS A 145 -1.89 0.24 12.45
C LYS A 145 -0.98 -0.03 11.26
N ALA A 146 -1.24 -1.12 10.55
CA ALA A 146 -0.61 -1.38 9.26
C ALA A 146 -1.28 -0.52 8.18
N GLU A 147 -0.45 0.14 7.39
CA GLU A 147 -0.82 0.81 6.15
C GLU A 147 -0.60 -0.14 4.99
N GLN A 148 -1.57 -0.18 4.09
CA GLN A 148 -1.51 -0.98 2.87
C GLN A 148 -1.78 -0.07 1.67
N ILE A 149 -0.81 0.02 0.78
CA ILE A 149 -0.89 0.85 -0.43
C ILE A 149 -0.82 -0.05 -1.65
N VAL A 150 -1.70 0.19 -2.63
CA VAL A 150 -1.75 -0.56 -3.88
C VAL A 150 -1.40 0.39 -5.01
N SER A 151 -0.50 -0.03 -5.90
CA SER A 151 -0.13 0.73 -7.08
C SER A 151 -1.29 0.81 -8.08
N GLU A 152 -1.21 1.80 -8.98
CA GLU A 152 -1.90 1.69 -10.26
C GLU A 152 -1.43 0.44 -11.03
N PRO A 153 -2.28 -0.15 -11.90
CA PRO A 153 -1.89 -1.31 -12.68
C PRO A 153 -0.79 -0.99 -13.69
N TYR A 154 0.24 -1.83 -13.78
CA TYR A 154 1.29 -1.76 -14.80
C TYR A 154 1.12 -2.88 -15.82
N THR A 155 1.05 -2.53 -17.11
CA THR A 155 0.91 -3.50 -18.20
C THR A 155 2.27 -3.89 -18.78
N PHE A 156 2.48 -5.19 -19.02
CA PHE A 156 3.67 -5.72 -19.67
C PHE A 156 3.33 -6.85 -20.64
N ILE A 157 4.31 -7.20 -21.49
CA ILE A 157 4.20 -8.24 -22.49
C ILE A 157 5.16 -9.38 -22.14
N VAL A 158 4.65 -10.61 -22.21
CA VAL A 158 5.43 -11.84 -22.20
C VAL A 158 5.48 -12.35 -23.64
N ASN A 159 6.68 -12.52 -24.18
CA ASN A 159 6.92 -12.97 -25.56
C ASN A 159 6.98 -14.50 -25.68
#